data_AF-A0A2D4LPQ7-F1
#
_entry.id   AF-A0A2D4LPQ7-F1
#
_cell.length_a   1.000
_cell.length_b   1.000
_cell.length_c   1.000
_cell.angle_alpha   90.00
_cell.angle_beta   90.00
_cell.angle_gamma   90.00
#
_symmetry.space_group_name_H-M   'P 1'
#
loop_
_entity.id
_entity.type
_entity.pdbx_description
1 polymer ?
#
loop_
_entity_poly.entity_id
_entity_poly.type
_entity_poly.pdbx_seq_one_letter_code
_entity_poly.pdbx_strand_id
1 'polypeptide(L)'
;VAIKAEKCRHFTALIASSENRPAALFRVTRSLIHRDAREDPLEGRAEDFGQFLHDKIARIREGFNFNMEGPAEVTRTGLENVIWTEFDPVTLDDVDRLLVGLRATTCVLDPCPSWLVL
;
A
#
# COMPACT_ATOMS: atom_id res chain seq x y z
N VAL A 1 -24.70 8.76 -10.97
CA VAL A 1 -26.18 8.69 -10.96
C VAL A 1 -26.71 7.82 -9.82
N ALA A 2 -26.23 6.58 -9.65
CA ALA A 2 -26.69 5.67 -8.59
C ALA A 2 -26.57 6.22 -7.15
N ILE A 3 -25.42 6.78 -6.78
CA ILE A 3 -25.17 7.29 -5.41
C ILE A 3 -26.13 8.44 -5.05
N LYS A 4 -26.43 9.33 -6.01
CA LYS A 4 -27.36 10.45 -5.78
C LYS A 4 -28.77 9.94 -5.51
N ALA A 5 -29.23 8.97 -6.30
CA ALA A 5 -30.54 8.36 -6.13
C ALA A 5 -30.66 7.65 -4.78
N GLU A 6 -29.63 6.90 -4.38
CA GLU A 6 -29.64 6.18 -3.10
C GLU A 6 -29.64 7.15 -1.91
N LYS A 7 -28.84 8.22 -1.95
CA LYS A 7 -28.87 9.28 -0.93
C LYS A 7 -30.25 9.92 -0.81
N CYS A 8 -30.90 10.23 -1.92
CA CYS A 8 -32.25 10.77 -1.91
C CYS A 8 -33.23 9.79 -1.24
N ARG A 9 -33.22 8.51 -1.61
CA ARG A 9 -34.09 7.48 -0.99
C ARG A 9 -33.84 7.37 0.52
N HIS A 10 -32.58 7.31 0.94
CA HIS A 10 -32.20 7.23 2.34
C HIS A 10 -32.76 8.38 3.17
N PHE A 11 -32.53 9.63 2.76
CA PHE A 11 -32.98 10.79 3.52
C PHE A 11 -34.50 10.98 3.47
N THR A 12 -35.15 10.63 2.36
CA THR A 12 -36.63 10.59 2.29
C THR A 12 -37.20 9.62 3.32
N ALA A 13 -36.63 8.42 3.44
CA ALA A 13 -37.05 7.46 4.47
C ALA A 13 -36.78 7.96 5.89
N LEU A 14 -35.62 8.60 6.12
CA LEU A 14 -35.26 9.17 7.42
C LEU A 14 -36.23 10.27 7.88
N ILE A 15 -36.63 11.16 6.95
CA ILE A 15 -37.60 12.22 7.21
C ILE A 15 -38.97 11.62 7.54
N ALA A 16 -39.45 10.67 6.72
CA ALA A 16 -40.74 10.01 6.96
C ALA A 16 -40.76 9.28 8.32
N SER A 17 -39.68 8.59 8.68
CA SER A 17 -39.57 7.91 9.98
C SER A 17 -39.53 8.87 11.19
N SER A 18 -39.27 10.17 10.95
CA SER A 18 -39.09 11.18 11.98
C SER A 18 -40.28 12.13 12.13
N GLU A 19 -41.39 11.93 11.41
CA GLU A 19 -42.53 12.85 11.28
C GLU A 19 -43.07 13.41 12.61
N ASN A 20 -43.09 12.59 13.67
CA ASN A 20 -43.56 12.97 15.00
C ASN A 20 -42.43 13.19 16.03
N ARG A 21 -41.20 13.38 15.57
CA ARG A 21 -40.01 13.55 16.42
C ARG A 21 -39.25 14.82 16.00
N PRO A 22 -39.68 16.01 16.47
CA PRO A 22 -39.09 17.29 16.04
C PRO A 22 -37.57 17.33 16.18
N ALA A 23 -37.02 16.86 17.30
CA ALA A 23 -35.58 16.80 17.52
C ALA A 23 -34.84 15.87 16.52
N ALA A 24 -35.49 14.79 16.07
CA ALA A 24 -34.92 13.91 15.05
C ALA A 24 -34.94 14.60 13.68
N LEU A 25 -36.06 15.21 13.29
CA LEU A 25 -36.16 16.01 12.07
C LEU A 25 -35.09 17.11 12.01
N PHE A 26 -34.89 17.85 13.11
CA PHE A 26 -33.84 18.87 13.19
C PHE A 26 -32.43 18.29 12.94
N ARG A 27 -32.12 17.10 13.46
CA ARG A 27 -30.83 16.44 13.20
C ARG A 27 -30.69 16.03 11.73
N VAL A 28 -31.72 15.43 11.14
CA VAL A 28 -31.71 15.02 9.72
C VAL A 28 -31.52 16.24 8.80
N THR A 29 -32.29 17.30 9.03
CA THR A 29 -32.18 18.56 8.28
C THR A 29 -30.82 19.23 8.48
N ARG A 30 -30.28 19.22 9.71
CA ARG A 30 -28.93 19.72 9.97
C ARG A 30 -27.87 18.93 9.21
N SER A 31 -27.96 17.59 9.15
CA SER A 31 -27.03 16.76 8.39
C SER A 31 -27.08 17.00 6.87
N LEU A 32 -28.21 17.45 6.34
CA LEU A 32 -28.35 17.84 4.92
C LEU A 32 -27.75 19.21 4.62
N ILE A 33 -27.89 20.16 5.55
CA ILE A 33 -27.47 21.56 5.36
C ILE A 33 -26.02 21.78 5.78
N HIS A 34 -25.56 21.12 6.85
CA HIS A 34 -24.22 21.26 7.42
C HIS A 34 -23.37 20.08 7.01
N ARG A 35 -22.99 20.05 5.73
CA ARG A 35 -22.01 19.09 5.21
C ARG A 35 -20.58 19.39 5.73
N ASP A 36 -20.34 20.63 6.13
CA ASP A 36 -19.00 21.23 6.32
C ASP A 36 -18.60 21.42 7.80
N ALA A 37 -18.75 20.39 8.63
CA ALA A 37 -18.12 20.40 9.97
C ALA A 37 -17.52 19.05 10.36
N ARG A 38 -17.27 18.19 9.37
CA ARG A 38 -16.31 17.12 9.51
C ARG A 38 -15.29 17.36 8.44
N GLU A 39 -14.16 17.95 8.82
CA GLU A 39 -12.93 17.74 8.06
C GLU A 39 -12.85 16.24 7.80
N ASP A 40 -12.77 15.85 6.53
CA ASP A 40 -12.59 14.45 6.20
C ASP A 40 -11.26 14.05 6.85
N PRO A 41 -11.24 13.05 7.76
CA PRO A 41 -9.99 12.63 8.38
C PRO A 41 -8.89 12.27 7.39
N LEU A 42 -9.24 12.07 6.11
CA LEU A 42 -8.38 11.71 5.00
C LEU A 42 -8.06 12.89 4.06
N GLU A 43 -8.63 14.08 4.27
CA GLU A 43 -8.32 15.27 3.49
C GLU A 43 -6.83 15.61 3.62
N GLY A 44 -6.15 15.86 2.50
CA GLY A 44 -4.73 16.18 2.48
C GLY A 44 -3.78 14.99 2.68
N ARG A 45 -4.25 13.80 3.09
CA ARG A 45 -3.35 12.66 3.36
C ARG A 45 -2.64 12.12 2.13
N ALA A 46 -3.27 12.20 0.97
CA ALA A 46 -2.67 11.74 -0.29
C ALA A 46 -1.52 12.68 -0.69
N GLU A 47 -1.72 13.98 -0.52
CA GLU A 47 -0.73 15.02 -0.74
C GLU A 47 0.43 14.91 0.26
N ASP A 48 0.13 14.73 1.55
CA ASP A 48 1.11 14.51 2.61
C ASP A 48 1.96 13.26 2.34
N PHE A 49 1.32 12.16 1.94
CA PHE A 49 2.01 10.93 1.59
C PHE A 49 2.89 11.11 0.33
N GLY A 50 2.38 11.83 -0.67
CA GLY A 50 3.12 12.17 -1.88
C GLY A 50 4.39 12.96 -1.57
N GLN A 51 4.28 13.98 -0.72
CA GLN A 51 5.40 14.79 -0.27
C GLN A 51 6.42 13.96 0.53
N PHE A 52 5.94 13.15 1.48
CA PHE A 52 6.80 12.25 2.26
C PHE A 52 7.60 11.30 1.37
N LEU A 53 6.95 10.68 0.38
CA LEU A 53 7.59 9.75 -0.54
C LEU A 53 8.64 10.47 -1.40
N HIS A 54 8.31 11.64 -1.93
CA HIS A 54 9.23 12.47 -2.69
C HIS A 54 10.50 12.80 -1.89
N ASP A 55 10.33 13.27 -0.65
CA ASP A 55 11.44 13.62 0.23
C ASP A 55 12.30 12.41 0.61
N LYS A 56 11.67 11.25 0.83
CA LYS A 56 12.37 9.99 1.09
C LYS A 56 13.23 9.56 -0.11
N ILE A 57 12.72 9.68 -1.33
CA ILE A 57 13.48 9.37 -2.55
C ILE A 57 14.67 10.33 -2.70
N ALA A 58 14.46 11.63 -2.47
CA ALA A 58 15.53 12.63 -2.54
C ALA A 58 16.67 12.30 -1.55
N ARG A 59 16.33 11.99 -0.29
CA ARG A 59 17.31 11.59 0.74
C ARG A 59 18.08 10.33 0.38
N ILE A 60 17.41 9.32 -0.17
CA ILE A 60 18.08 8.09 -0.61
C ILE A 60 19.09 8.41 -1.71
N ARG A 61 18.69 9.17 -2.73
CA ARG A 61 19.57 9.59 -3.84
C ARG A 61 20.77 10.39 -3.34
N GLU A 62 20.55 11.31 -2.40
CA GLU A 62 21.63 12.07 -1.76
C GLU A 62 22.59 11.15 -1.00
N GLY A 63 22.07 10.24 -0.17
CA GLY A 63 22.89 9.25 0.55
C GLY A 63 23.71 8.33 -0.36
N PHE A 64 23.24 8.04 -1.58
CA PHE A 64 24.02 7.32 -2.59
C PHE A 64 25.17 8.15 -3.17
N ASN A 65 25.04 9.48 -3.24
CA ASN A 65 26.09 10.37 -3.72
C ASN A 65 27.22 10.57 -2.70
N PHE A 66 26.92 10.43 -1.39
CA PHE A 66 27.92 10.51 -0.31
C PHE A 66 28.89 9.32 -0.25
N ASN A 67 28.55 8.19 -0.87
CA ASN A 67 29.40 6.98 -0.88
C ASN A 67 30.30 6.87 -2.13
N MET A 68 30.51 7.96 -2.87
CA MET A 68 31.33 7.96 -4.10
C MET A 68 32.83 8.21 -3.83
N GLU A 69 33.24 8.44 -2.59
CA GLU A 69 34.64 8.69 -2.20
C GLU A 69 35.30 7.44 -1.55
N GLY A 70 34.95 6.25 -2.04
CA GLY A 70 35.64 4.98 -1.75
C GLY A 70 36.73 4.70 -2.80
N PRO A 71 37.77 3.92 -2.47
CA PRO A 71 38.99 3.84 -3.28
C PRO A 71 38.68 3.42 -4.71
N ALA A 72 39.31 4.15 -5.63
CA ALA A 72 39.21 4.02 -7.07
C ALA A 72 39.65 2.63 -7.55
N GLU A 73 38.79 1.62 -7.43
CA GLU A 73 38.94 0.35 -8.14
C GLU A 73 37.66 -0.53 -8.13
N VAL A 74 36.49 0.11 -8.09
CA VAL A 74 35.29 -0.56 -8.60
C VAL A 74 34.83 0.29 -9.76
N THR A 75 35.24 -0.12 -10.96
CA THR A 75 34.55 0.26 -12.20
C THR A 75 33.07 0.06 -11.95
N ARG A 76 32.38 1.14 -11.60
CA ARG A 76 30.93 1.28 -11.78
C ARG A 76 30.74 1.15 -13.28
N THR A 77 30.64 -0.10 -13.75
CA THR A 77 29.80 -0.42 -14.89
C THR A 77 28.52 0.36 -14.65
N GLY A 78 28.21 1.25 -15.61
CA GLY A 78 27.03 2.09 -15.51
C GLY A 78 25.81 1.25 -15.15
N LEU A 79 24.76 1.89 -14.65
CA LEU A 79 23.43 1.33 -14.69
C LEU A 79 23.06 1.06 -16.16
N GLU A 80 23.63 0.01 -16.75
CA GLU A 80 23.10 -0.63 -17.93
C GLU A 80 21.74 -1.13 -17.47
N ASN A 81 20.70 -0.54 -18.06
CA ASN A 81 19.39 -1.15 -18.01
C ASN A 81 19.53 -2.50 -18.72
N VAL A 82 19.86 -3.55 -17.97
CA VAL A 82 19.86 -4.92 -18.48
C VAL A 82 18.41 -5.24 -18.77
N ILE A 83 18.02 -5.07 -20.03
CA ILE A 83 16.72 -5.52 -20.53
C ILE A 83 16.87 -7.03 -20.70
N TRP A 84 16.38 -7.78 -19.72
CA TRP A 84 16.28 -9.23 -19.81
C TRP A 84 15.21 -9.56 -20.86
N THR A 85 15.66 -9.90 -22.07
CA THR A 85 14.76 -10.26 -23.17
C THR A 85 14.23 -11.68 -23.05
N GLU A 86 14.97 -12.55 -22.37
CA GLU A 86 14.62 -13.94 -22.13
C GLU A 86 15.32 -14.48 -20.88
N PHE A 87 14.79 -15.58 -20.35
CA PHE A 87 15.40 -16.34 -19.27
C PHE A 87 15.85 -17.70 -19.80
N ASP A 88 17.03 -18.13 -19.40
CA ASP A 88 17.47 -19.49 -19.67
C ASP A 88 16.57 -20.48 -18.91
N PRO A 89 16.10 -21.55 -19.58
CA PRO A 89 15.34 -22.58 -18.91
C PRO A 89 16.22 -23.28 -17.87
N VAL A 90 15.74 -23.36 -16.64
CA VAL A 90 16.42 -24.05 -15.54
C VAL A 90 16.40 -25.56 -15.82
N THR A 91 17.56 -26.21 -15.74
CA THR A 91 17.66 -27.67 -15.85
C THR A 91 17.45 -28.34 -14.49
N LEU A 92 17.13 -29.64 -14.48
CA LEU A 92 17.04 -30.41 -13.23
C LEU A 92 18.37 -30.43 -12.47
N ASP A 93 19.50 -30.49 -13.19
CA ASP A 93 20.84 -30.46 -12.60
C ASP A 93 21.12 -29.12 -11.88
N ASP A 94 20.65 -28.01 -12.46
CA ASP A 94 20.74 -26.69 -11.81
C ASP A 94 19.95 -26.65 -10.50
N VAL A 95 18.75 -27.26 -10.48
CA VAL A 95 17.92 -27.36 -9.27
C VAL A 95 18.61 -28.23 -8.22
N ASP A 96 19.10 -29.41 -8.61
CA ASP A 96 19.78 -30.33 -7.69
C ASP A 96 21.03 -29.69 -7.08
N ARG A 97 21.85 -29.03 -7.90
CA ARG A 97 23.03 -28.29 -7.44
C ARG A 97 22.67 -27.20 -6.45
N LEU A 98 21.56 -26.49 -6.69
CA LEU A 98 21.10 -25.42 -5.82
C LEU A 98 20.59 -25.98 -4.49
N LEU A 99 19.77 -27.03 -4.52
CA LEU A 99 19.26 -27.70 -3.32
C LEU A 99 20.39 -28.29 -2.46
N VAL A 100 21.42 -28.86 -3.07
CA VAL A 100 22.60 -29.38 -2.35
C VAL A 100 23.38 -28.25 -1.65
N GLY A 101 23.42 -27.06 -2.24
CA GLY A 101 24.14 -25.90 -1.69
C GLY A 101 23.35 -25.11 -0.64
N LEU A 102 22.03 -25.30 -0.56
CA LEU A 102 21.20 -24.61 0.43
C LEU A 102 21.40 -25.21 1.82
N ARG A 103 21.63 -24.33 2.80
CA ARG A 103 21.49 -24.72 4.20
C ARG A 103 20.01 -24.97 4.47
N ALA A 104 19.68 -25.95 5.30
CA ALA A 104 18.34 -26.11 5.83
C ALA A 104 17.96 -24.83 6.60
N THR A 105 17.25 -23.92 5.95
CA THR A 105 16.71 -22.72 6.58
C THR A 105 15.29 -23.02 6.97
N THR A 106 15.05 -23.21 8.27
CA THR A 106 13.69 -23.22 8.80
C THR A 106 13.28 -21.76 8.99
N CYS A 107 12.36 -21.26 8.17
CA CYS A 107 11.72 -19.98 8.46
C CYS A 107 10.88 -20.11 9.73
N VAL A 108 10.83 -19.09 10.58
CA VAL A 108 9.89 -19.06 11.73
C VAL A 108 8.44 -19.16 11.25
N LEU A 109 8.18 -18.77 10.00
CA LEU A 109 6.88 -18.86 9.34
C LEU A 109 6.73 -20.10 8.46
N ASP A 110 7.72 -20.99 8.38
CA ASP A 110 7.49 -22.30 7.76
C ASP A 110 6.55 -23.06 8.69
N PRO A 111 5.28 -23.27 8.30
CA PRO A 111 4.39 -24.03 9.15
C PRO A 111 4.99 -25.43 9.26
N CYS A 112 5.40 -25.80 10.48
CA CYS A 112 5.79 -27.17 10.76
C CYS A 112 4.60 -28.04 10.32
N PRO A 113 4.79 -28.95 9.34
CA PRO A 113 3.71 -29.80 8.90
C PRO A 113 3.12 -30.52 10.13
N SER A 114 1.81 -30.51 10.25
CA SER A 114 1.11 -30.99 11.46
C SER A 114 1.42 -32.46 11.82
N TRP A 115 1.93 -33.23 10.86
CA TRP A 115 2.35 -34.63 11.03
C TRP A 115 3.76 -34.81 11.62
N LEU A 116 4.53 -33.72 11.80
CA LEU A 116 5.85 -33.74 12.46
C LEU A 116 5.81 -33.27 13.92
N VAL A 117 4.65 -32.79 14.40
CA VAL A 117 4.43 -32.37 15.78
C VAL A 117 3.78 -33.55 16.53
N LEU A 118 4.60 -34.41 17.13
CA LEU A 118 4.18 -35.47 18.06
C LEU A 118 4.61 -35.13 19.50
#